data_AF-A0A1A6G0Q3-F1
#
_entry.id   AF-A0A1A6G0Q3-F1
#
_cell.length_a   1.000
_cell.length_b   1.000
_cell.length_c   1.000
_cell.angle_alpha   90.00
_cell.angle_beta   90.00
_cell.angle_gamma   90.00
#
_symmetry.space_group_name_H-M   'P 1'
#
loop_
_entity.id
_entity.type
_entity.pdbx_description
1 polymer ?
#
loop_
_entity_poly.entity_id
_entity_poly.type
_entity_poly.pdbx_seq_one_letter_code
_entity_poly.pdbx_strand_id
1 'polypeptide(L)'
;PPTPIAPPELLAVGATYLWIKPNANSIIGDGPIILKEVEYRTTTGTWAETHIVDSPNYKLWHLDPDVEYEIRVLLTRPGEGGTGPPGPPLTTRTKCAGKDVSPAALLFF
;
A
#
# COMPACT_ATOMS: atom_id res chain seq x y z
N PRO A 1 2.21 18.07 11.43
CA PRO A 1 3.06 17.06 10.75
C PRO A 1 2.46 16.78 9.35
N PRO A 2 3.23 16.26 8.37
CA PRO A 2 2.78 16.12 7.00
C PRO A 2 1.72 15.01 6.85
N THR A 3 0.61 15.29 6.16
CA THR A 3 -0.48 14.33 5.91
C THR A 3 -0.89 14.36 4.44
N PRO A 4 -1.02 13.20 3.76
CA PRO A 4 -1.57 13.14 2.41
C PRO A 4 -3.02 13.64 2.36
N ILE A 5 -3.38 14.43 1.34
CA ILE A 5 -4.76 14.93 1.18
C ILE A 5 -5.66 13.98 0.38
N ALA A 6 -5.06 13.06 -0.38
CA ALA A 6 -5.75 12.16 -1.29
C ALA A 6 -5.35 10.71 -0.97
N PRO A 7 -6.24 9.74 -1.23
CA PRO A 7 -5.90 8.33 -1.11
C PRO A 7 -4.84 7.92 -2.15
N PRO A 8 -4.14 6.80 -1.94
CA PRO A 8 -3.34 6.17 -2.98
C PRO A 8 -4.20 5.88 -4.23
N GLU A 9 -3.62 6.06 -5.41
CA GLU A 9 -4.27 5.75 -6.68
C GLU A 9 -3.96 4.30 -7.08
N LEU A 10 -5.00 3.54 -7.42
CA LEU A 10 -4.86 2.15 -7.86
C LEU A 10 -4.53 2.11 -9.35
N LEU A 11 -3.38 1.52 -9.69
CA LEU A 11 -2.90 1.41 -11.07
C LEU A 11 -3.23 0.05 -11.69
N ALA A 12 -3.09 -1.04 -10.93
CA ALA A 12 -3.46 -2.39 -11.38
C ALA A 12 -3.76 -3.33 -10.21
N VAL A 13 -4.62 -4.31 -10.48
CA VAL A 13 -5.03 -5.35 -9.52
C VAL A 13 -4.67 -6.74 -10.06
N GLY A 14 -3.90 -7.49 -9.29
CA GLY A 14 -3.61 -8.90 -9.49
C GLY A 14 -4.33 -9.77 -8.45
N ALA A 15 -4.11 -11.09 -8.54
CA ALA A 15 -4.61 -12.02 -7.52
C ALA A 15 -3.81 -11.92 -6.21
N THR A 16 -2.51 -11.63 -6.29
CA THR A 16 -1.61 -11.59 -5.12
C THR A 16 -0.78 -10.30 -5.05
N TYR A 17 -1.19 -9.27 -5.79
CA TYR A 17 -0.50 -7.99 -5.83
C TYR A 17 -1.43 -6.83 -6.17
N LEU A 18 -1.02 -5.63 -5.77
CA LEU A 18 -1.61 -4.34 -6.17
C LEU A 18 -0.48 -3.43 -6.64
N TRP A 19 -0.69 -2.75 -7.77
CA TRP A 19 0.14 -1.61 -8.16
C TRP A 19 -0.57 -0.34 -7.75
N ILE A 20 0.11 0.50 -7.00
CA ILE A 20 -0.42 1.76 -6.50
C ILE A 20 0.53 2.90 -6.80
N LYS A 21 -0.01 4.12 -6.79
CA LYS A 21 0.73 5.36 -6.67
C LYS A 21 0.40 5.98 -5.32
N PRO A 22 1.36 6.10 -4.38
CA PRO A 22 1.08 6.54 -3.01
C PRO A 22 0.52 7.96 -2.84
N ASN A 23 0.58 8.81 -3.87
CA ASN A 23 0.09 10.20 -3.82
C ASN A 23 0.69 11.07 -2.70
N ALA A 24 1.96 10.83 -2.36
CA ALA A 24 2.71 11.51 -1.29
C ALA A 24 3.23 12.92 -1.63
N ASN A 25 2.75 13.56 -2.71
CA ASN A 25 3.20 14.89 -3.13
C ASN A 25 2.16 15.99 -2.84
N SER A 26 0.89 15.61 -2.69
CA SER A 26 -0.20 16.52 -2.34
C SER A 26 -0.50 16.34 -0.84
N ILE A 27 -0.03 17.28 -0.03
CA ILE A 27 -0.02 17.16 1.44
C ILE A 27 -0.54 18.43 2.11
N ILE A 28 -1.01 18.28 3.34
CA ILE A 28 -1.16 19.36 4.32
C ILE A 28 -0.12 19.19 5.43
N GLY A 29 0.14 20.28 6.18
CA GLY A 29 1.14 20.30 7.25
C GLY A 29 2.52 20.75 6.78
N ASP A 30 3.49 20.68 7.68
CA ASP A 30 4.80 21.34 7.50
C ASP A 30 5.94 20.40 7.12
N GLY A 31 7.01 21.03 6.61
CA GLY A 31 8.37 20.49 6.57
C GLY A 31 8.68 19.58 5.36
N PRO A 32 9.97 19.39 5.06
CA PRO A 32 10.36 18.41 4.07
C PRO A 32 10.02 17.01 4.57
N ILE A 33 9.45 16.18 3.71
CA ILE A 33 9.21 14.77 3.98
C ILE A 33 10.54 14.02 3.85
N ILE A 34 10.94 13.29 4.88
CA ILE A 34 12.15 12.46 4.89
C ILE A 34 11.86 10.96 4.78
N LEU A 35 10.62 10.55 5.06
CA LEU A 35 10.21 9.15 5.00
C LEU A 35 8.76 9.06 4.53
N LYS A 36 8.50 8.11 3.64
CA LYS A 36 7.19 7.79 3.07
C LYS A 36 6.95 6.31 3.29
N GLU A 37 5.81 6.00 3.87
CA GLU A 37 5.45 4.63 4.21
C GLU A 37 4.07 4.31 3.64
N VAL A 38 3.92 3.09 3.11
CA VAL A 38 2.64 2.50 2.77
C VAL A 38 2.31 1.51 3.86
N GLU A 39 1.21 1.75 4.56
CA GLU A 39 0.61 0.83 5.52
C GLU A 39 -0.54 0.11 4.83
N TYR A 40 -0.63 -1.21 4.98
CA TYR A 40 -1.75 -1.99 4.45
C TYR A 40 -2.21 -3.06 5.42
N ARG A 41 -3.50 -3.39 5.35
CA ARG A 41 -4.15 -4.40 6.18
C ARG A 41 -5.37 -4.98 5.48
N THR A 42 -5.79 -6.17 5.89
CA THR A 42 -7.11 -6.69 5.49
C THR A 42 -8.22 -5.92 6.21
N THR A 43 -9.38 -5.74 5.58
CA THR A 43 -10.51 -5.00 6.20
C THR A 43 -11.14 -5.74 7.38
N THR A 44 -10.91 -7.05 7.47
CA THR A 44 -11.38 -7.93 8.56
C THR A 44 -10.31 -8.25 9.60
N GLY A 45 -9.05 -7.89 9.36
CA GLY A 45 -7.92 -8.20 10.22
C GLY A 45 -7.55 -7.08 11.20
N THR A 46 -6.80 -7.43 12.22
CA THR A 46 -6.22 -6.48 13.19
C THR A 46 -4.74 -6.18 12.94
N TRP A 47 -4.08 -6.95 12.06
CA TRP A 47 -2.70 -6.73 11.69
C TRP A 47 -2.59 -5.64 10.63
N ALA A 48 -1.49 -4.89 10.64
CA ALA A 48 -1.09 -3.98 9.58
C ALA A 48 0.41 -4.16 9.31
N GLU A 49 0.81 -4.02 8.06
CA GLU A 49 2.21 -4.07 7.65
C GLU A 49 2.58 -2.76 6.96
N THR A 50 3.80 -2.29 7.23
CA THR A 50 4.27 -0.97 6.81
C THR A 50 5.57 -1.10 6.03
N HIS A 51 5.60 -0.55 4.82
CA HIS A 51 6.75 -0.57 3.94
C HIS A 51 7.21 0.84 3.58
N ILE A 52 8.53 1.06 3.59
CA ILE A 52 9.15 2.30 3.11
C ILE A 52 9.06 2.34 1.57
N VAL A 53 8.69 3.50 1.02
CA VAL A 53 8.47 3.69 -0.42
C VAL A 53 9.22 4.88 -0.97
N ASP A 54 10.18 4.60 -1.86
CA ASP A 54 11.03 5.63 -2.46
C ASP A 54 10.65 5.93 -3.93
N SER A 55 9.71 5.17 -4.48
CA SER A 55 9.29 5.25 -5.88
C SER A 55 7.90 5.89 -6.04
N PRO A 56 7.62 6.58 -7.16
CA PRO A 56 6.31 7.16 -7.43
C PRO A 56 5.22 6.11 -7.57
N ASN A 57 5.58 4.91 -8.02
CA ASN A 57 4.71 3.74 -8.10
C ASN A 57 5.27 2.66 -7.20
N TYR A 58 4.39 1.90 -6.55
CA TYR A 58 4.76 0.87 -5.60
C TYR A 58 3.93 -0.39 -5.85
N LYS A 59 4.60 -1.55 -5.75
CA LYS A 59 3.95 -2.85 -5.87
C LYS A 59 3.82 -3.45 -4.47
N LEU A 60 2.59 -3.59 -4.00
CA LEU A 60 2.25 -4.48 -2.89
C LEU A 60 2.13 -5.90 -3.44
N TRP A 61 2.73 -6.87 -2.79
CA TRP A 61 2.89 -8.25 -3.27
C TRP A 61 2.75 -9.22 -2.10
N HIS A 62 2.69 -10.53 -2.37
CA HIS A 62 2.39 -11.56 -1.37
C HIS A 62 1.04 -11.36 -0.66
N LEU A 63 0.08 -10.78 -1.37
CA LEU A 63 -1.28 -10.64 -0.88
C LEU A 63 -2.06 -11.93 -1.13
N ASP A 64 -3.09 -12.15 -0.31
CA ASP A 64 -4.03 -13.24 -0.49
C ASP A 64 -5.02 -12.92 -1.63
N PRO A 65 -5.41 -13.93 -2.43
CA PRO A 65 -6.42 -13.77 -3.48
C PRO A 65 -7.83 -13.62 -2.91
N ASP A 66 -8.66 -12.83 -3.59
CA ASP A 66 -10.05 -12.51 -3.21
C ASP A 66 -10.18 -11.94 -1.78
N VAL A 67 -9.20 -11.13 -1.38
CA VAL A 67 -9.18 -10.46 -0.07
C VAL A 67 -9.24 -8.96 -0.28
N GLU A 68 -10.04 -8.30 0.57
CA GLU A 68 -10.17 -6.85 0.59
C GLU A 68 -9.12 -6.24 1.52
N TYR A 69 -8.38 -5.29 0.97
CA TYR A 69 -7.32 -4.57 1.67
C TYR A 69 -7.65 -3.09 1.77
N GLU A 70 -7.28 -2.51 2.91
CA GLU A 70 -7.22 -1.08 3.14
C GLU A 70 -5.75 -0.66 3.09
N ILE A 71 -5.43 0.34 2.27
CA ILE A 71 -4.07 0.85 2.07
C ILE A 71 -4.04 2.34 2.42
N ARG A 72 -3.10 2.74 3.27
CA ARG A 72 -2.89 4.11 3.72
C ARG A 72 -1.44 4.53 3.50
N VAL A 73 -1.20 5.83 3.48
CA VAL A 73 0.14 6.40 3.38
C VAL A 73 0.43 7.25 4.60
N LEU A 74 1.60 7.03 5.19
CA LEU A 74 2.15 7.81 6.29
C LEU A 74 3.36 8.59 5.80
N LEU A 75 3.46 9.83 6.26
CA LEU A 75 4.56 10.73 5.92
C LEU A 75 5.22 11.19 7.22
N THR A 76 6.54 11.24 7.20
CA THR A 76 7.33 11.66 8.35
C THR A 76 8.26 12.79 7.94
N ARG A 77 8.23 13.87 8.72
CA ARG A 77 9.22 14.96 8.68
C ARG A 77 10.27 14.77 9.79
N PRO A 78 11.41 15.50 9.76
CA PRO A 78 12.38 15.46 10.86
C PRO A 78 11.80 15.94 12.19
N GLY A 79 12.35 15.42 13.29
CA GLY A 79 12.01 15.79 14.66
C GLY A 79 11.01 14.86 15.34
N GLU A 80 10.95 14.93 16.66
CA GLU A 80 9.98 14.18 17.47
C GLU A 80 8.54 14.57 17.11
N GLY A 81 7.64 13.58 17.02
CA GLY A 81 6.27 13.81 16.52
C GLY A 81 6.21 14.21 15.05
N GLY A 82 7.26 13.89 14.28
CA GLY A 82 7.36 14.20 12.85
C GLY A 82 6.42 13.39 11.95
N THR A 83 5.95 12.23 12.39
CA THR A 83 5.00 11.39 11.65
C THR A 83 3.60 11.99 11.72
N GLY A 84 2.99 12.25 10.56
CA GLY A 84 1.61 12.72 10.49
C GLY A 84 0.61 11.59 10.65
N PRO A 85 -0.68 11.92 10.87
CA PRO A 85 -1.74 10.94 10.77
C PRO A 85 -1.77 10.30 9.37
N PRO A 86 -2.26 9.06 9.24
CA PRO A 86 -2.40 8.41 7.94
C PRO A 86 -3.35 9.19 7.04
N GLY A 87 -3.05 9.21 5.74
CA GLY A 87 -3.93 9.79 4.73
C GLY A 87 -5.24 9.01 4.56
N PRO A 88 -6.15 9.50 3.68
CA PRO A 88 -7.36 8.77 3.31
C PRO A 88 -7.03 7.37 2.76
N PRO A 89 -7.83 6.33 3.07
CA PRO A 89 -7.54 4.98 2.62
C PRO A 89 -7.93 4.76 1.16
N LEU A 90 -7.17 3.90 0.48
CA LEU A 90 -7.60 3.16 -0.71
C LEU A 90 -8.12 1.79 -0.24
N THR A 91 -9.38 1.48 -0.52
CA THR A 91 -9.92 0.14 -0.30
C THR A 91 -10.07 -0.57 -1.64
N THR A 92 -9.49 -1.75 -1.77
CA THR A 92 -9.59 -2.55 -2.98
C THR A 92 -9.49 -4.04 -2.67
N ARG A 93 -10.06 -4.86 -3.54
CA ARG A 93 -10.02 -6.31 -3.44
C ARG A 93 -9.08 -6.90 -4.47
N THR A 94 -8.23 -7.84 -4.07
CA THR A 94 -7.42 -8.63 -5.00
C THR A 94 -8.32 -9.52 -5.86
N LYS A 95 -7.86 -9.88 -7.06
CA LYS A 95 -8.62 -10.82 -7.90
C LYS A 95 -8.63 -12.20 -7.25
N CYS A 96 -9.63 -13.02 -7.60
CA CYS A 96 -9.53 -14.45 -7.32
C CYS A 96 -8.26 -15.00 -7.99
N ALA A 97 -7.60 -15.96 -7.33
CA ALA A 97 -6.62 -16.79 -8.01
C ALA A 97 -7.38 -17.55 -9.11
N GLY A 98 -7.20 -17.12 -10.36
CA GLY A 98 -7.65 -17.93 -11.49
C GLY A 98 -7.07 -19.32 -11.32
N LYS A 99 -7.83 -20.36 -11.63
CA LYS A 99 -7.23 -21.67 -11.88
C LYS A 99 -6.37 -21.54 -13.13
N ASP A 100 -5.21 -20.92 -13.02
CA ASP A 100 -4.12 -21.18 -13.94
C ASP A 100 -3.69 -22.61 -13.62
N VAL A 101 -4.40 -23.58 -14.21
CA VAL A 101 -3.89 -24.93 -14.40
C VAL A 101 -2.78 -24.81 -15.44
N SER A 102 -1.71 -24.12 -15.09
CA SER A 102 -0.44 -24.19 -15.80
C SER A 102 0.22 -25.48 -15.35
N PRO A 103 0.44 -26.46 -16.24
CA PRO A 103 1.15 -27.69 -15.88
C PRO A 103 2.61 -27.46 -15.45
N ALA A 104 3.12 -26.22 -15.47
CA ALA A 104 4.49 -25.89 -15.08
C ALA A 104 4.70 -25.69 -13.57
N ALA A 105 3.65 -25.71 -12.74
CA ALA A 105 3.79 -25.53 -11.29
C ALA A 105 4.16 -26.82 -10.53
N LEU A 106 4.13 -28.00 -11.17
CA LEU A 106 4.81 -29.20 -10.66
C LEU A 106 6.24 -29.21 -11.19
N LEU A 107 7.15 -28.42 -10.63
CA LEU A 107 8.59 -28.71 -10.64
C LEU A 107 9.31 -27.69 -9.75
N PHE A 108 9.13 -27.84 -8.43
CA PHE A 108 10.23 -27.62 -7.50
C PHE A 108 10.28 -28.84 -6.59
N PHE A 109 11.33 -29.64 -6.79
CA PHE A 109 11.72 -30.81 -6.01
C PHE A 109 11.99 -30.46 -4.55
#